data_AF-A0A8J2KL41-F1
#
_entry.id   AF-A0A8J2KL41-F1
#
_cell.length_a   1.000
_cell.length_b   1.000
_cell.length_c   1.000
_cell.angle_alpha   90.00
_cell.angle_beta   90.00
_cell.angle_gamma   90.00
#
_symmetry.space_group_name_H-M   'P 1'
#
loop_
_entity.id
_entity.type
_entity.pdbx_description
1 polymer ?
#
loop_
_entity_poly.entity_id
_entity_poly.type
_entity_poly.pdbx_seq_one_letter_code
_entity_poly.pdbx_strand_id
1 'polypeptide(L)'
;MHQCILHGEDSHLMAHSREQLTMDMTKSENSIFQQSGCFVSRSKAFGFLCLTIILAVLVGFITYHATSKCDTALTDGSTSLEIPSVEHGAVEDKVRDVRLPTNLRPLYYKVDLIPHVEEEKNFTIDGKVAIDILVLKDTNRISL
;
A
#
# COMPACT_ATOMS: atom_id res chain seq x y z
N MET A 1 -40.26 70.85 0.62
CA MET A 1 -41.58 70.72 1.28
C MET A 1 -42.19 69.40 0.82
N HIS A 2 -42.79 68.69 1.78
CA HIS A 2 -43.49 67.40 1.70
C HIS A 2 -42.67 66.11 1.81
N GLN A 3 -43.28 65.24 2.61
CA GLN A 3 -42.76 64.26 3.54
C GLN A 3 -43.54 62.96 3.28
N CYS A 4 -42.82 61.84 3.36
CA CYS A 4 -43.22 60.47 3.75
C CYS A 4 -44.57 59.88 3.27
N ILE A 5 -44.48 58.73 2.60
CA ILE A 5 -45.38 57.59 2.87
C ILE A 5 -44.55 56.38 3.28
N LEU A 6 -44.98 55.80 4.39
CA LEU A 6 -44.47 54.65 5.13
C LEU A 6 -44.83 53.34 4.42
N HIS A 7 -43.89 52.41 4.33
CA HIS A 7 -44.14 51.02 4.72
C HIS A 7 -42.80 50.32 4.98
N GLY A 8 -42.49 50.17 6.27
CA GLY A 8 -41.57 49.13 6.72
C GLY A 8 -42.41 48.02 7.32
N GLU A 9 -42.01 46.77 7.10
CA GLU A 9 -41.84 45.82 8.19
C GLU A 9 -40.95 44.67 7.74
N ASP A 10 -40.03 44.35 8.64
CA ASP A 10 -38.95 43.38 8.52
C ASP A 10 -39.42 41.93 8.60
N SER A 11 -38.52 41.04 8.19
CA SER A 11 -38.28 39.74 8.84
C SER A 11 -39.35 38.66 8.79
N HIS A 12 -39.18 37.66 7.90
CA HIS A 12 -39.22 36.26 8.34
C HIS A 12 -38.47 35.34 7.37
N LEU A 13 -37.27 34.95 7.79
CA LEU A 13 -36.55 33.78 7.33
C LEU A 13 -37.30 32.53 7.86
N MET A 14 -37.28 31.45 7.07
CA MET A 14 -37.53 30.05 7.46
C MET A 14 -38.89 29.43 7.16
N ALA A 15 -38.75 28.29 6.46
CA ALA A 15 -39.55 27.07 6.54
C ALA A 15 -40.88 27.01 5.78
N HIS A 16 -40.81 26.54 4.53
CA HIS A 16 -41.78 25.54 4.07
C HIS A 16 -41.11 24.51 3.14
N SER A 17 -40.20 23.73 3.71
CA SER A 17 -39.85 22.41 3.18
C SER A 17 -40.75 21.40 3.86
N ARG A 18 -41.80 20.94 3.15
CA ARG A 18 -42.50 19.66 3.38
C ARG A 18 -43.65 19.50 2.36
N GLU A 19 -43.67 18.30 1.77
CA GLU A 19 -44.80 17.63 1.08
C GLU A 19 -44.99 17.89 -0.42
N GLN A 20 -44.23 17.16 -1.24
CA GLN A 20 -44.78 16.64 -2.49
C GLN A 20 -44.20 15.24 -2.79
N LEU A 21 -44.66 14.27 -2.02
CA LEU A 21 -44.58 12.85 -2.34
C LEU A 21 -45.83 12.51 -3.16
N THR A 22 -45.78 12.73 -4.47
CA THR A 22 -46.72 12.07 -5.40
C THR A 22 -45.95 10.95 -6.06
N MET A 23 -45.98 9.77 -5.45
CA MET A 23 -45.62 8.55 -6.18
C MET A 23 -46.76 8.24 -7.15
N ASP A 24 -46.52 8.50 -8.44
CA ASP A 24 -47.33 7.98 -9.52
C ASP A 24 -47.30 6.44 -9.49
N MET A 25 -48.42 5.82 -9.10
CA MET A 25 -48.66 4.40 -9.34
C MET A 25 -49.08 4.20 -10.79
N THR A 26 -48.16 4.38 -11.72
CA THR A 26 -48.32 3.82 -13.07
C THR A 26 -47.86 2.37 -13.03
N LYS A 27 -48.86 1.49 -12.91
CA LYS A 27 -48.83 0.07 -13.23
C LYS A 27 -48.09 -0.16 -14.56
N SER A 28 -46.80 -0.47 -14.48
CA SER A 28 -46.00 -1.00 -15.60
C SER A 28 -45.83 -2.48 -15.39
N GLU A 29 -46.48 -3.25 -16.24
CA GLU A 29 -46.35 -4.70 -16.35
C GLU A 29 -44.94 -5.07 -16.82
N ASN A 30 -44.02 -5.27 -15.87
CA ASN A 30 -42.69 -5.78 -16.16
C ASN A 30 -42.46 -6.99 -15.26
N SER A 31 -42.76 -8.18 -15.78
CA SER A 31 -42.46 -9.48 -15.20
C SER A 31 -40.94 -9.73 -15.15
N ILE A 32 -40.19 -9.00 -14.33
CA ILE A 32 -38.73 -9.19 -14.16
C ILE A 32 -38.34 -8.86 -12.72
N PHE A 33 -39.00 -9.46 -11.73
CA PHE A 33 -38.41 -9.60 -10.40
C PHE A 33 -39.07 -10.75 -9.64
N GLN A 34 -38.89 -11.95 -10.18
CA GLN A 34 -39.02 -13.13 -9.36
C GLN A 34 -37.73 -13.21 -8.54
N GLN A 35 -37.72 -12.59 -7.34
CA GLN A 35 -36.69 -12.84 -6.35
C GLN A 35 -36.80 -14.31 -5.93
N SER A 36 -36.13 -15.18 -6.66
CA SER A 36 -35.83 -16.53 -6.20
C SER A 36 -34.84 -16.41 -5.05
N GLY A 37 -35.38 -16.29 -3.83
CA GLY A 37 -34.60 -16.50 -2.63
C GLY A 37 -33.94 -17.87 -2.73
N CYS A 38 -32.62 -17.90 -2.91
CA CYS A 38 -31.85 -19.14 -2.89
C CYS A 38 -31.77 -19.61 -1.44
N PHE A 39 -32.73 -20.44 -1.02
CA PHE A 39 -32.66 -21.10 0.28
C PHE A 39 -31.52 -22.13 0.19
N VAL A 40 -30.35 -21.78 0.70
CA VAL A 40 -29.23 -22.70 0.82
C VAL A 40 -29.69 -23.83 1.73
N SER A 41 -30.05 -24.96 1.11
CA SER A 41 -30.40 -26.19 1.84
C SER A 41 -29.27 -26.49 2.82
N ARG A 42 -29.63 -26.89 4.05
CA ARG A 42 -28.68 -27.20 5.12
C ARG A 42 -27.57 -28.15 4.64
N SER A 43 -27.89 -29.07 3.73
CA SER A 43 -26.93 -29.98 3.07
C SER A 43 -25.86 -29.26 2.25
N LYS A 44 -26.22 -28.22 1.48
CA LYS A 44 -25.26 -27.45 0.68
C LYS A 44 -24.41 -26.51 1.54
N ALA A 45 -24.96 -25.99 2.65
CA ALA A 45 -24.21 -25.19 3.60
C ALA A 45 -23.02 -25.98 4.20
N PHE A 46 -23.22 -27.25 4.53
CA PHE A 46 -22.13 -28.14 4.96
C PHE A 46 -21.08 -28.34 3.86
N GLY A 47 -21.50 -28.46 2.60
CA GLY A 47 -20.58 -28.54 1.46
C GLY A 47 -19.67 -27.32 1.35
N PHE A 48 -20.23 -26.11 1.47
CA PHE A 48 -19.44 -24.88 1.47
C PHE A 48 -18.51 -24.77 2.68
N LEU A 49 -18.98 -25.16 3.87
CA LEU A 49 -18.14 -25.19 5.08
C LEU A 49 -16.94 -26.14 4.91
N CYS A 50 -17.20 -27.38 4.49
CA CYS A 50 -16.13 -28.35 4.23
C CYS A 50 -15.16 -27.84 3.16
N LEU A 51 -15.67 -27.24 2.07
CA LEU A 51 -14.84 -26.66 1.01
C LEU A 51 -13.93 -25.55 1.54
N THR A 52 -14.45 -24.65 2.39
CA THR A 52 -13.63 -23.59 2.99
C THR A 52 -12.53 -24.14 3.89
N ILE A 53 -12.81 -25.18 4.69
CA ILE A 53 -11.83 -25.83 5.55
C ILE A 53 -10.76 -26.53 4.71
N ILE A 54 -11.16 -27.24 3.65
CA ILE A 54 -10.23 -27.90 2.72
C ILE A 54 -9.30 -26.87 2.06
N LEU A 55 -9.85 -25.75 1.59
CA LEU A 55 -9.03 -24.66 1.02
C LEU A 55 -8.04 -24.10 2.04
N ALA A 56 -8.46 -23.87 3.28
CA ALA A 56 -7.57 -23.39 4.34
C ALA A 56 -6.43 -24.38 4.65
N VAL A 57 -6.73 -25.68 4.69
CA VAL A 57 -5.72 -26.73 4.89
C VAL A 57 -4.75 -26.81 3.70
N LEU A 58 -5.25 -26.74 2.47
CA LEU A 58 -4.41 -26.75 1.27
C LEU A 58 -3.48 -25.54 1.23
N VAL A 59 -4.00 -24.36 1.51
CA VAL A 59 -3.18 -23.13 1.60
C VAL A 59 -2.11 -23.32 2.67
N GLY A 60 -2.49 -23.71 3.90
CA GLY A 60 -1.55 -23.94 4.99
C GLY A 60 -0.49 -25.00 4.68
N PHE A 61 -0.85 -26.07 3.97
CA PHE A 61 0.08 -27.11 3.53
C PHE A 61 1.06 -26.58 2.48
N ILE A 62 0.57 -25.78 1.52
CA ILE A 62 1.40 -25.13 0.50
C ILE A 62 2.35 -24.13 1.17
N THR A 63 1.89 -23.26 2.07
CA THR A 63 2.78 -22.35 2.80
C THR A 63 3.75 -23.10 3.68
N TYR A 64 3.36 -24.19 4.36
CA TYR A 64 4.28 -24.99 5.16
C TYR A 64 5.41 -25.57 4.31
N HIS A 65 5.08 -26.12 3.14
CA HIS A 65 6.06 -26.77 2.27
C HIS A 65 6.85 -25.77 1.39
N ALA A 66 6.32 -24.58 1.12
CA ALA A 66 6.97 -23.54 0.33
C ALA A 66 7.75 -22.53 1.19
N THR A 67 7.33 -22.27 2.44
CA THR A 67 7.98 -21.32 3.37
C THR A 67 9.15 -21.95 4.13
N SER A 68 9.43 -23.24 3.91
CA SER A 68 10.74 -23.83 4.28
C SER A 68 11.93 -23.21 3.51
N LYS A 69 11.71 -22.18 2.68
CA LYS A 69 12.75 -21.40 1.99
C LYS A 69 12.56 -19.89 2.15
N CYS A 70 12.57 -19.38 3.37
CA CYS A 70 13.16 -18.10 3.78
C CYS A 70 12.54 -17.65 5.09
N ASP A 71 13.07 -18.15 6.20
CA ASP A 71 13.15 -17.33 7.40
C ASP A 71 14.58 -16.79 7.48
N THR A 72 14.80 -15.62 6.92
CA THR A 72 15.92 -14.77 7.37
C THR A 72 15.43 -13.33 7.43
N ALA A 73 14.83 -13.06 8.58
CA ALA A 73 15.05 -11.88 9.42
C ALA A 73 14.74 -10.50 8.82
N LEU A 74 13.55 -10.00 9.18
CA LEU A 74 13.47 -8.68 9.80
C LEU A 74 13.12 -8.90 11.28
N THR A 75 13.88 -8.28 12.19
CA THR A 75 13.38 -7.39 13.26
C THR A 75 14.32 -7.39 14.48
N ASP A 76 14.92 -6.22 14.69
CA ASP A 76 15.34 -5.54 15.91
C ASP A 76 16.19 -6.21 17.01
N GLY A 77 17.28 -5.49 17.31
CA GLY A 77 17.30 -4.71 18.55
C GLY A 77 17.89 -5.42 19.77
N SER A 78 19.13 -5.04 20.09
CA SER A 78 19.73 -4.95 21.43
C SER A 78 19.30 -5.97 22.48
N THR A 79 20.24 -6.79 22.95
CA THR A 79 20.75 -6.76 24.34
C THR A 79 21.85 -7.80 24.55
N SER A 80 22.96 -7.29 25.10
CA SER A 80 23.93 -7.94 26.00
C SER A 80 24.70 -9.19 25.55
N LEU A 81 26.01 -8.95 25.40
CA LEU A 81 27.14 -9.81 25.72
C LEU A 81 26.80 -11.12 26.45
N GLU A 82 26.87 -12.24 25.73
CA GLU A 82 27.39 -13.50 26.26
C GLU A 82 28.24 -14.16 25.16
N ILE A 83 29.50 -14.45 25.49
CA ILE A 83 30.40 -15.26 24.67
C ILE A 83 30.28 -16.69 25.17
N PRO A 84 29.79 -17.64 24.36
CA PRO A 84 30.23 -19.02 24.47
C PRO A 84 30.81 -19.48 23.13
N SER A 85 32.11 -19.70 23.15
CA SER A 85 32.87 -20.45 22.15
C SER A 85 32.26 -21.84 21.94
N VAL A 86 31.74 -22.12 20.74
CA VAL A 86 31.43 -23.48 20.30
C VAL A 86 31.93 -23.64 18.87
N GLU A 87 32.92 -24.52 18.70
CA GLU A 87 33.34 -25.07 17.41
C GLU A 87 32.10 -25.49 16.61
N HIS A 88 31.93 -24.91 15.43
CA HIS A 88 31.05 -25.41 14.39
C HIS A 88 31.85 -25.62 13.12
N GLY A 89 31.66 -26.80 12.53
CA GLY A 89 32.38 -27.30 11.37
C GLY A 89 32.45 -26.29 10.23
N ALA A 90 33.66 -26.20 9.66
CA ALA A 90 34.02 -25.29 8.59
C ALA A 90 33.26 -25.62 7.29
N VAL A 91 32.08 -25.04 7.13
CA VAL A 91 31.68 -24.52 5.82
C VAL A 91 32.26 -23.10 5.80
N GLU A 92 33.36 -22.92 5.07
CA GLU A 92 33.94 -21.60 4.82
C GLU A 92 32.95 -20.81 3.97
N ASP A 93 32.00 -20.14 4.62
CA ASP A 93 31.23 -19.08 4.00
C ASP A 93 32.19 -17.90 3.80
N LYS A 94 32.78 -17.85 2.60
CA LYS A 94 33.73 -16.82 2.22
C LYS A 94 32.98 -15.50 2.15
N VAL A 95 32.96 -14.78 3.27
CA VAL A 95 32.37 -13.45 3.38
C VAL A 95 32.95 -12.56 2.29
N ARG A 96 32.11 -12.18 1.34
CA ARG A 96 32.49 -11.30 0.24
C ARG A 96 32.64 -9.89 0.80
N ASP A 97 33.81 -9.28 0.62
CA ASP A 97 33.98 -7.87 0.92
C ASP A 97 33.14 -7.04 -0.07
N VAL A 98 32.15 -6.33 0.48
CA VAL A 98 31.22 -5.47 -0.26
C VAL A 98 31.60 -3.99 -0.20
N ARG A 99 32.73 -3.66 0.44
CA ARG A 99 33.19 -2.27 0.56
C ARG A 99 33.64 -1.71 -0.77
N LEU A 100 33.36 -0.43 -0.97
CA LEU A 100 33.86 0.29 -2.12
C LEU A 100 35.39 0.49 -2.02
N PRO A 101 36.10 0.45 -3.16
CA PRO A 101 37.52 0.77 -3.22
C PRO A 101 37.82 2.19 -2.71
N THR A 102 38.95 2.37 -2.01
CA THR A 102 39.34 3.63 -1.36
C THR A 102 40.24 4.53 -2.22
N ASN A 103 40.41 4.20 -3.50
CA ASN A 103 41.21 4.98 -4.46
C ASN A 103 40.52 6.24 -4.96
N LEU A 104 39.21 6.38 -4.75
CA LEU A 104 38.42 7.55 -5.11
C LEU A 104 37.74 8.12 -3.87
N ARG A 105 37.66 9.45 -3.79
CA ARG A 105 36.92 10.14 -2.74
C ARG A 105 35.99 11.19 -3.37
N PRO A 106 34.67 11.08 -3.20
CA PRO A 106 33.77 12.14 -3.64
C PRO A 106 33.99 13.41 -2.81
N LEU A 107 33.95 14.55 -3.48
CA LEU A 107 34.08 15.88 -2.88
C LEU A 107 32.72 16.56 -2.79
N TYR A 108 31.98 16.56 -3.90
CA TYR A 108 30.69 17.24 -4.01
C TYR A 108 29.74 16.48 -4.93
N TYR A 109 28.45 16.58 -4.62
CA TYR A 109 27.37 16.04 -5.43
C TYR A 109 26.43 17.18 -5.78
N LYS A 110 26.21 17.39 -7.08
CA LYS A 110 25.08 18.16 -7.58
C LYS A 110 24.01 17.18 -8.02
N VAL A 111 22.87 17.19 -7.33
CA VAL A 111 21.75 16.28 -7.59
C VAL A 111 20.53 17.11 -7.96
N ASP A 112 20.00 16.85 -9.15
CA ASP A 112 18.75 17.43 -9.63
C ASP A 112 17.73 16.29 -9.77
N LEU A 113 16.63 16.32 -9.03
CA LEU A 113 15.57 15.30 -9.08
C LEU A 113 14.22 15.94 -9.47
N ILE A 114 13.45 15.22 -10.27
CA ILE A 114 12.11 15.58 -10.73
C ILE A 114 11.17 14.43 -10.40
N PRO A 115 10.44 14.50 -9.26
CA PRO A 115 9.47 13.48 -8.91
C PRO A 115 8.17 13.66 -9.70
N HIS A 116 7.64 12.56 -10.23
CA HIS A 116 6.35 12.46 -10.92
C HIS A 116 5.35 11.79 -9.98
N VAL A 117 4.64 12.60 -9.18
CA VAL A 117 3.70 12.13 -8.14
C VAL A 117 2.25 12.02 -8.62
N GLU A 118 2.02 12.20 -9.92
CA GLU A 118 0.71 12.04 -10.54
C GLU A 118 0.29 10.57 -10.50
N GLU A 119 -0.94 10.28 -10.06
CA GLU A 119 -1.46 8.91 -9.93
C GLU A 119 -1.41 8.13 -11.26
N GLU A 120 -1.56 8.84 -12.38
CA GLU A 120 -1.52 8.30 -13.74
C GLU A 120 -0.10 7.90 -14.19
N LYS A 121 0.96 8.42 -13.54
CA LYS A 121 2.38 8.22 -13.91
C LYS A 121 3.15 7.29 -12.98
N ASN A 122 2.46 6.51 -12.14
CA ASN A 122 3.05 5.44 -11.32
C ASN A 122 4.23 5.87 -10.41
N PHE A 123 4.17 7.05 -9.79
CA PHE A 123 5.18 7.54 -8.83
C PHE A 123 6.64 7.26 -9.26
N THR A 124 7.09 7.95 -10.30
CA THR A 124 8.46 7.82 -10.83
C THR A 124 9.31 9.04 -10.48
N ILE A 125 10.63 8.94 -10.59
CA ILE A 125 11.55 10.06 -10.34
C ILE A 125 12.59 10.08 -11.44
N ASP A 126 12.67 11.19 -12.17
CA ASP A 126 13.79 11.46 -13.06
C ASP A 126 14.89 12.19 -12.30
N GLY A 127 16.14 11.98 -12.69
CA GLY A 127 17.24 12.64 -12.01
C GLY A 127 18.50 12.79 -12.85
N LYS A 128 19.31 13.77 -12.47
CA LYS A 128 20.68 13.98 -12.95
C LYS A 128 21.60 14.15 -11.76
N VAL A 129 22.77 13.55 -11.85
CA VAL A 129 23.82 13.72 -10.84
C VAL A 129 25.14 14.08 -11.52
N ALA A 130 25.80 15.10 -10.99
CA ALA A 130 27.21 15.38 -11.26
C ALA A 130 28.00 15.19 -9.97
N ILE A 131 29.10 14.44 -10.05
CA ILE A 131 29.92 14.09 -8.91
C ILE A 131 31.33 14.60 -9.17
N ASP A 132 31.82 15.48 -8.30
CA ASP A 132 33.21 15.89 -8.29
C ASP A 132 33.98 14.88 -7.44
N ILE A 133 34.92 14.15 -8.07
CA ILE A 133 35.66 13.06 -7.44
C ILE A 133 37.15 13.41 -7.40
N LEU A 134 37.76 13.25 -6.23
CA LEU A 134 39.21 13.27 -6.06
C LEU A 134 39.77 11.86 -6.25
N VAL A 135 40.74 11.73 -7.16
CA VAL A 135 41.51 10.50 -7.34
C VAL A 135 42.67 10.49 -6.34
N LEU A 136 42.61 9.59 -5.36
CA LEU A 136 43.65 9.46 -4.32
C LEU A 136 44.80 8.54 -4.77
N LYS A 137 44.49 7.57 -5.62
CA LYS A 137 45.45 6.63 -6.22
C LYS A 137 45.09 6.41 -7.68
N ASP A 138 46.10 6.31 -8.54
CA ASP A 138 45.90 6.04 -9.97
C ASP A 138 44.99 4.84 -10.18
N THR A 139 43.98 5.03 -11.02
CA THR A 139 42.97 4.02 -11.33
C THR A 139 42.41 4.26 -12.73
N ASN A 140 42.04 3.17 -13.40
CA ASN A 140 41.29 3.17 -14.65
C ASN A 140 39.82 2.79 -14.47
N ARG A 141 39.38 2.57 -13.22
CA ARG A 141 38.01 2.17 -12.89
C ARG A 141 37.42 3.06 -11.81
N ILE A 142 36.20 3.52 -12.06
CA ILE A 142 35.35 4.22 -11.10
C ILE A 142 34.28 3.23 -10.62
N SER A 143 34.11 3.12 -9.31
CA SER A 143 33.08 2.29 -8.67
C SER A 143 32.38 3.16 -7.62
N LEU A 144 31.05 3.21 -7.70
CA LEU A 144 30.15 4.06 -6.93
C LEU A 144 29.03 3.21 -6.34
#